data_AF-A0A7R9H8G3-F1
#
_entry.id   AF-A0A7R9H8G3-F1
#
_cell.length_a   1.000
_cell.length_b   1.000
_cell.length_c   1.000
_cell.angle_alpha   90.00
_cell.angle_beta   90.00
_cell.angle_gamma   90.00
#
_symmetry.space_group_name_H-M   'P 1'
#
loop_
_entity.id
_entity.type
_entity.pdbx_description
1 polymer ?
#
loop_
_entity_poly.entity_id
_entity_poly.type
_entity_poly.pdbx_seq_one_letter_code
_entity_poly.pdbx_strand_id
1 'polypeptide(L)'
;MFTGTGESGKSTFIKQMRIIHGSGYTEEDKRGFIKLVYQNIFMAMQSMIRAMDLLKIQYGDSSNIEKAELIRSVDFETVTTFESPYVEAIKDLWSDAGIQECYDRRREYQLTDSAKYAGQQS
;
A
#
# COMPACT_ATOMS: atom_id res chain seq x y z
N MET A 1 -29.65 -12.31 -7.20
CA MET A 1 -29.68 -10.83 -7.38
C MET A 1 -29.73 -10.21 -5.98
N PHE A 2 -29.10 -9.05 -5.79
CA PHE A 2 -28.51 -8.44 -4.57
C PHE A 2 -27.03 -8.83 -4.35
N THR A 3 -26.07 -8.22 -5.06
CA THR A 3 -25.46 -6.87 -4.88
C THR A 3 -24.66 -6.71 -3.59
N GLY A 4 -23.37 -6.48 -3.78
CA GLY A 4 -22.38 -6.05 -2.81
C GLY A 4 -21.03 -5.99 -3.53
N THR A 5 -21.00 -5.39 -4.73
CA THR A 5 -20.46 -4.04 -4.91
C THR A 5 -19.01 -4.00 -4.44
N GLY A 6 -18.12 -4.30 -5.39
CA GLY A 6 -16.69 -4.13 -5.21
C GLY A 6 -16.37 -2.65 -5.03
N GLU A 7 -16.01 -2.25 -3.81
CA GLU A 7 -15.33 -1.00 -3.48
C GLU A 7 -14.67 -1.10 -2.09
N SER A 8 -13.58 -1.85 -1.91
CA SER A 8 -12.99 -1.99 -0.55
C SER A 8 -11.51 -1.63 -0.41
N GLY A 9 -10.87 -1.04 -1.42
CA GLY A 9 -9.54 -0.42 -1.24
C GLY A 9 -9.60 1.01 -0.68
N LYS A 10 -10.49 1.85 -1.24
CA LYS A 10 -10.61 3.27 -0.86
C LYS A 10 -11.48 3.50 0.39
N SER A 11 -12.53 2.69 0.57
CA SER A 11 -13.42 2.79 1.73
C SER A 11 -12.81 2.26 3.03
N THR A 12 -11.82 1.36 2.97
CA THR A 12 -11.12 0.86 4.17
C THR A 12 -10.10 1.87 4.68
N PHE A 13 -9.33 2.51 3.80
CA PHE A 13 -8.34 3.52 4.19
C PHE A 13 -8.98 4.71 4.92
N ILE A 14 -10.10 5.23 4.41
CA ILE A 14 -10.81 6.37 5.03
C ILE A 14 -11.70 5.95 6.21
N LYS A 15 -12.31 4.76 6.21
CA LYS A 15 -13.05 4.25 7.39
C LYS A 15 -12.09 3.98 8.55
N GLN A 16 -10.92 3.39 8.30
CA GLN A 16 -9.88 3.22 9.32
C GLN A 16 -9.44 4.58 9.86
N MET A 17 -9.13 5.58 9.01
CA MET A 17 -8.82 6.94 9.48
C MET A 17 -9.93 7.61 10.31
N ARG A 18 -11.20 7.37 9.99
CA ARG A 18 -12.34 7.94 10.74
C ARG A 18 -12.60 7.21 12.06
N ILE A 19 -12.27 5.92 12.15
CA ILE A 19 -12.27 5.13 13.40
C ILE A 19 -11.14 5.63 14.33
N ILE A 20 -9.98 6.03 13.79
CA ILE A 20 -8.82 6.53 14.56
C ILE A 20 -9.12 7.85 15.30
N HIS A 21 -10.06 8.68 14.83
CA HIS A 21 -10.38 9.98 15.43
C HIS A 21 -11.61 9.98 16.37
N GLY A 22 -12.34 8.88 16.48
CA GLY A 22 -13.55 8.79 17.27
C GLY A 22 -13.33 8.08 18.62
N SER A 23 -12.98 8.86 19.65
CA SER A 23 -13.20 8.54 21.07
C SER A 23 -12.50 7.28 21.65
N GLY A 24 -11.45 7.49 22.46
CA GLY A 24 -11.23 6.67 23.68
C GLY A 24 -10.31 5.44 23.60
N TYR A 25 -9.11 5.55 23.01
CA TYR A 25 -8.08 4.51 23.12
C TYR A 25 -6.91 4.94 24.02
N THR A 26 -6.41 3.99 24.83
CA THR A 26 -5.18 4.07 25.63
C THR A 26 -3.95 4.25 24.74
N GLU A 27 -2.89 4.91 25.23
CA GLU A 27 -1.65 5.15 24.46
C GLU A 27 -1.02 3.85 23.92
N GLU A 28 -1.24 2.73 24.61
CA GLU A 28 -0.78 1.40 24.21
C GLU A 28 -1.54 0.85 23.00
N ASP A 29 -2.87 0.97 22.98
CA ASP A 29 -3.68 0.61 21.81
C ASP A 29 -3.31 1.48 20.61
N LYS A 30 -3.15 2.80 20.81
CA LYS A 30 -2.72 3.71 19.75
C LYS A 30 -1.39 3.26 19.14
N ARG A 31 -0.41 2.84 19.95
CA ARG A 31 0.87 2.32 19.45
C ARG A 31 0.72 1.04 18.64
N GLY A 32 -0.17 0.13 19.06
CA GLY A 32 -0.49 -1.09 18.31
C GLY A 32 -1.13 -0.79 16.95
N PHE A 33 -2.09 0.14 16.90
CA PHE A 33 -2.72 0.57 15.66
C PHE A 33 -1.76 1.31 14.73
N ILE A 34 -0.93 2.18 15.29
CA ILE A 34 0.11 2.90 14.55
C ILE A 34 1.06 1.91 13.86
N LYS A 35 1.49 0.86 14.57
CA LYS A 35 2.30 -0.20 13.98
C LYS A 35 1.59 -0.82 12.77
N LEU A 36 0.36 -1.30 12.93
CA LEU A 36 -0.41 -1.92 11.85
C LEU A 36 -0.57 -0.99 10.63
N VAL A 37 -0.79 0.31 10.86
CA VAL A 37 -0.88 1.30 9.79
C VAL A 37 0.44 1.38 9.01
N TYR A 38 1.58 1.42 9.70
CA TYR A 38 2.89 1.44 9.05
C TYR A 38 3.14 0.18 8.23
N GLN A 39 2.87 -0.99 8.81
CA GLN A 39 3.00 -2.27 8.09
C GLN A 39 2.17 -2.25 6.80
N ASN A 40 0.94 -1.76 6.87
CA ASN A 40 0.05 -1.66 5.72
C ASN A 40 0.59 -0.69 4.64
N ILE A 41 1.16 0.45 5.05
CA ILE A 41 1.79 1.39 4.10
C ILE A 41 2.97 0.73 3.39
N PHE A 42 3.89 0.10 4.13
CA PHE A 42 5.04 -0.58 3.53
C PHE A 42 4.61 -1.73 2.61
N MET A 43 3.67 -2.58 3.05
CA MET A 43 3.12 -3.65 2.22
C MET A 43 2.50 -3.11 0.92
N ALA A 44 1.70 -2.05 1.01
CA ALA A 44 1.07 -1.43 -0.16
C ALA A 44 2.12 -0.86 -1.13
N MET A 45 3.14 -0.14 -0.62
CA MET A 45 4.22 0.41 -1.43
C MET A 45 5.04 -0.68 -2.12
N GLN A 46 5.45 -1.72 -1.38
CA GLN A 46 6.17 -2.85 -1.95
C GLN A 46 5.34 -3.59 -3.01
N SER A 47 4.03 -3.73 -2.80
CA SER A 47 3.12 -4.31 -3.79
C SER A 47 3.08 -3.47 -5.08
N MET A 48 3.00 -2.14 -4.96
CA MET A 48 3.02 -1.23 -6.12
C MET A 48 4.36 -1.26 -6.86
N ILE A 49 5.48 -1.29 -6.14
CA ILE A 49 6.83 -1.42 -6.73
C ILE A 49 6.93 -2.71 -7.55
N ARG A 50 6.44 -3.85 -7.02
CA ARG A 50 6.39 -5.11 -7.76
C ARG A 50 5.46 -5.04 -8.96
N ALA A 51 4.30 -4.40 -8.82
CA ALA A 51 3.36 -4.22 -9.92
C ALA A 51 3.95 -3.35 -11.03
N MET A 52 4.77 -2.34 -10.70
CA MET A 52 5.51 -1.57 -11.69
C MET A 52 6.47 -2.44 -12.51
N ASP A 53 7.22 -3.35 -11.87
CA ASP A 53 8.11 -4.27 -12.60
C ASP A 53 7.34 -5.25 -13.49
N LEU A 54 6.18 -5.74 -13.01
CA LEU A 54 5.30 -6.63 -13.78
C LEU A 54 4.68 -5.92 -14.99
N LEU A 55 4.23 -4.69 -14.81
CA LEU A 55 3.61 -3.86 -15.86
C LEU A 55 4.66 -3.14 -16.72
N LYS A 56 5.96 -3.29 -16.40
CA LYS A 56 7.09 -2.61 -17.04
C LYS A 56 6.92 -1.08 -17.09
N ILE A 57 6.33 -0.52 -16.03
CA ILE A 57 6.18 0.93 -15.85
C ILE A 57 7.50 1.46 -15.32
N GLN A 58 8.04 2.49 -15.97
CA GLN A 58 9.25 3.16 -15.51
C GLN A 58 8.90 4.25 -14.49
N TYR A 59 9.80 4.47 -13.53
CA TYR A 59 9.68 5.60 -12.62
C TYR A 59 9.84 6.90 -13.39
N GLY A 60 9.09 7.92 -12.99
CA GLY A 60 9.22 9.26 -13.55
C GLY A 60 10.56 9.91 -13.21
N ASP A 61 11.08 9.61 -12.02
CA ASP A 61 12.38 10.09 -11.53
C ASP A 61 13.34 8.94 -11.20
N SER A 62 14.61 9.07 -11.60
CA SER A 62 15.62 8.03 -11.33
C SER A 62 15.97 7.87 -9.84
N SER A 63 15.88 8.95 -9.05
CA SER A 63 16.09 8.87 -7.59
C SER A 63 14.99 8.09 -6.88
N ASN A 64 13.83 7.92 -7.51
CA ASN A 64 12.77 7.06 -7.00
C ASN A 64 13.11 5.57 -7.13
N ILE A 65 14.02 5.18 -8.03
CA ILE A 65 14.49 3.78 -8.12
C ILE A 65 15.23 3.38 -6.85
N GLU A 66 16.15 4.24 -6.38
CA GLU A 66 16.90 4.00 -5.14
C GLU A 66 15.99 3.98 -3.92
N LYS A 67 15.01 4.89 -3.86
CA LYS A 67 13.98 4.92 -2.80
C LYS A 67 13.10 3.67 -2.84
N ALA A 68 12.70 3.19 -4.02
CA ALA A 68 11.92 1.98 -4.17
C ALA A 68 12.68 0.76 -3.64
N GLU A 69 13.96 0.63 -3.99
CA GLU A 69 14.81 -0.45 -3.46
C GLU A 69 15.00 -0.36 -1.95
N LEU A 70 15.14 0.86 -1.39
CA LEU A 70 15.17 1.08 0.05
C LEU A 70 13.89 0.54 0.70
N ILE A 71 12.71 0.94 0.22
CA ILE A 71 11.42 0.48 0.75
C ILE A 71 11.23 -1.04 0.54
N ARG A 72 11.74 -1.60 -0.56
CA ARG A 72 11.69 -3.04 -0.85
C ARG A 72 12.58 -3.87 0.08
N SER A 73 13.68 -3.31 0.54
CA SER A 73 14.60 -3.95 1.49
C SER A 73 14.08 -3.95 2.93
N VAL A 74 13.13 -3.07 3.25
CA VAL A 74 12.56 -2.96 4.61
C VAL A 74 11.64 -4.14 4.88
N ASP A 75 11.89 -4.81 6.00
CA ASP A 75 10.99 -5.80 6.55
C ASP A 75 9.83 -5.10 7.28
N PHE A 76 8.64 -5.15 6.69
CA PHE A 76 7.47 -4.48 7.27
C PHE A 76 6.97 -5.16 8.55
N GLU A 77 7.34 -6.42 8.83
CA GLU A 77 6.91 -7.13 10.04
C GLU A 77 7.59 -6.57 11.30
N THR A 78 8.83 -6.10 11.14
CA THR A 78 9.67 -5.52 12.19
C THR A 78 9.58 -3.99 12.31
N VAL A 79 8.93 -3.31 11.35
CA VAL A 79 8.69 -1.86 11.42
C VAL A 79 7.91 -1.49 12.68
N THR A 80 8.50 -0.60 13.48
CA THR A 80 7.91 -0.04 14.69
C THR A 80 7.86 1.49 14.66
N THR A 81 8.72 2.13 13.85
CA THR A 81 8.77 3.58 13.67
C THR A 81 8.66 3.95 12.18
N PHE A 82 8.10 5.13 11.94
CA PHE A 82 7.92 5.70 10.60
C PHE A 82 8.69 7.02 10.57
N GLU A 83 10.01 6.91 10.40
CA GLU A 83 10.94 8.05 10.46
C GLU A 83 11.65 8.27 9.12
N SER A 84 12.25 9.45 8.96
CA SER A 84 13.15 9.73 7.84
C SER A 84 14.33 8.76 7.88
N PRO A 85 14.75 8.17 6.73
CA PRO A 85 14.43 8.56 5.35
C PRO A 85 13.19 7.89 4.74
N TYR A 86 12.51 6.98 5.45
CA TYR A 86 11.43 6.17 4.85
C TYR A 86 10.17 6.98 4.51
N VAL A 87 9.79 7.92 5.38
CA VAL A 87 8.60 8.77 5.16
C VAL A 87 8.74 9.60 3.89
N GLU A 88 9.91 10.21 3.71
CA GLU A 88 10.23 11.03 2.55
C GLU A 88 10.31 10.16 1.29
N ALA A 89 10.95 8.99 1.38
CA ALA A 89 10.99 8.02 0.30
C ALA A 89 9.58 7.60 -0.16
N ILE A 90 8.69 7.26 0.77
CA ILE A 90 7.31 6.86 0.46
C ILE A 90 6.52 8.01 -0.15
N LYS A 91 6.70 9.23 0.36
CA LYS A 91 6.00 10.41 -0.14
C LYS A 91 6.43 10.78 -1.56
N ASP A 92 7.72 10.68 -1.84
CA ASP A 92 8.30 10.92 -3.16
C ASP A 92 7.87 9.84 -4.15
N LEU A 93 7.95 8.57 -3.75
CA LEU A 93 7.46 7.43 -4.54
C LEU A 93 5.97 7.58 -4.84
N TRP A 94 5.16 7.95 -3.84
CA TRP A 94 3.72 8.14 -4.05
C TRP A 94 3.43 9.28 -5.03
N SER A 95 4.27 10.31 -5.06
CA SER A 95 4.12 11.45 -5.98
C SER A 95 4.70 11.16 -7.37
N ASP A 96 5.39 10.03 -7.57
CA ASP A 96 5.97 9.62 -8.84
C ASP A 96 4.88 9.29 -9.88
N ALA A 97 5.10 9.75 -11.11
CA ALA A 97 4.17 9.51 -12.21
C ALA A 97 3.97 8.02 -12.53
N GLY A 98 5.04 7.21 -12.46
CA GLY A 98 4.98 5.77 -12.70
C GLY A 98 4.21 5.03 -11.61
N ILE A 99 4.40 5.42 -10.33
CA ILE A 99 3.62 4.87 -9.22
C ILE A 99 2.14 5.27 -9.32
N GLN A 100 1.84 6.53 -9.65
CA GLN A 100 0.47 6.99 -9.85
C GLN A 100 -0.21 6.24 -11.02
N GLU A 101 0.49 6.03 -12.12
CA GLU A 101 0.00 5.22 -13.25
C GLU A 101 -0.27 3.77 -12.83
N CYS A 102 0.66 3.14 -12.12
CA CYS A 102 0.49 1.80 -11.56
C CYS A 102 -0.73 1.71 -10.63
N TYR A 103 -0.93 2.73 -9.80
CA TYR A 103 -2.06 2.81 -8.88
C TYR A 103 -3.41 2.99 -9.58
N ASP A 104 -3.46 3.68 -10.72
CA ASP A 104 -4.67 3.78 -11.54
C ASP A 104 -5.02 2.40 -12.15
N ARG A 105 -3.99 1.71 -12.64
CA ARG A 105 -4.06 0.35 -13.18
C ARG A 105 -4.25 -0.75 -12.13
N ARG A 106 -4.45 -0.40 -10.85
CA ARG A 106 -4.60 -1.39 -9.76
C ARG A 106 -5.74 -2.37 -9.93
N ARG A 107 -6.76 -1.98 -10.70
CA ARG A 107 -7.87 -2.85 -11.06
C ARG A 107 -7.38 -4.05 -11.89
N GLU A 108 -6.39 -3.89 -12.76
CA GLU A 108 -5.90 -4.97 -13.62
C GLU A 108 -5.17 -6.05 -12.81
N TYR A 109 -4.26 -5.69 -11.91
CA TYR A 109 -3.51 -6.68 -11.14
C TYR A 109 -4.29 -7.26 -9.94
N GLN A 110 -5.15 -6.49 -9.27
CA GLN A 110 -6.01 -7.06 -8.22
C GLN A 110 -7.05 -8.03 -8.80
N LEU A 111 -7.57 -7.74 -9.99
CA LEU A 111 -8.48 -8.67 -10.68
C LEU A 111 -7.74 -9.93 -11.14
N THR A 112 -6.47 -9.82 -11.57
CA THR A 112 -5.65 -10.97 -11.99
C THR A 112 -5.32 -11.91 -10.82
N ASP A 113 -5.02 -11.37 -9.62
CA ASP A 113 -4.80 -12.17 -8.42
C ASP A 113 -6.10 -12.90 -7.97
N SER A 114 -7.22 -12.17 -7.99
CA SER A 114 -8.56 -12.71 -7.68
C SER A 114 -9.01 -13.78 -8.69
N ALA A 115 -8.79 -13.54 -9.98
CA ALA A 115 -9.18 -14.44 -11.06
C ALA A 115 -8.33 -15.71 -11.09
N LYS A 116 -7.03 -15.61 -10.75
CA LYS A 116 -6.18 -16.78 -10.55
C LYS A 116 -6.68 -17.65 -9.39
N TYR A 117 -7.11 -17.04 -8.29
CA TYR A 117 -7.65 -17.78 -7.15
C TYR A 117 -8.98 -18.49 -7.47
N ALA A 118 -9.82 -17.88 -8.29
CA ALA A 118 -11.09 -18.48 -8.74
C ALA A 118 -10.89 -19.63 -9.75
N GLY A 119 -9.84 -19.57 -10.59
CA GLY A 119 -9.55 -20.59 -11.60
C GLY A 119 -8.90 -21.88 -11.06
N GLN A 120 -8.48 -21.90 -9.79
CA GLN A 120 -7.84 -23.05 -9.16
C GLN A 120 -8.79 -23.97 -8.36
N GLN A 121 -10.10 -23.68 -8.37
CA GLN A 121 -11.14 -24.52 -7.79
C GLN A 121 -12.03 -25.20 -8.86
N SER A 122 -11.45 -25.58 -10.01
CA SER A 122 -12.14 -26.37 -11.04
C SER A 122 -11.58 -27.78 -11.12
#